data_AF-A0A5K1H8M8-F1
#
_entry.id   AF-A0A5K1H8M8-F1
#
_cell.length_a   1.000
_cell.length_b   1.000
_cell.length_c   1.000
_cell.angle_alpha   90.00
_cell.angle_beta   90.00
_cell.angle_gamma   90.00
#
_symmetry.space_group_name_H-M   'P 1'
#
loop_
_entity.id
_entity.type
_entity.pdbx_description
1 polymer ?
#
loop_
_entity_poly.entity_id
_entity_poly.type
_entity_poly.pdbx_seq_one_letter_code
_entity_poly.pdbx_strand_id
1 'polypeptide(L)'
;SSVYLLANMTEFGKTPYIDIGTFKEYGYNCVIYPVSTLRVAMKAVDLFFKDLQQNGSQKGFVDKMQSRKELYDLLRYTPARSGITPKTNAK
;
A
#
# COMPACT_ATOMS: atom_id res chain seq x y z
N SER A 1 35.40 -15.04 0.06
CA SER A 1 34.09 -14.56 -0.41
C SER A 1 33.57 -13.50 0.55
N SER A 2 33.06 -12.36 0.07
CA SER A 2 32.41 -11.38 0.95
C SER A 2 31.04 -11.90 1.41
N VAL A 3 30.69 -11.64 2.67
CA VAL A 3 29.37 -11.95 3.25
C VAL A 3 28.50 -10.69 3.16
N TYR A 4 27.23 -10.86 2.77
CA TYR A 4 26.26 -9.77 2.76
C TYR A 4 25.44 -9.75 4.05
N LEU A 5 25.28 -8.58 4.64
CA LEU A 5 24.52 -8.34 5.86
C LEU A 5 23.14 -7.74 5.54
N LEU A 6 22.12 -8.26 6.21
CA LEU A 6 20.74 -7.79 6.12
C LEU A 6 20.26 -7.35 7.50
N ALA A 7 19.73 -6.13 7.60
CA ALA A 7 19.08 -5.61 8.79
C ALA A 7 17.58 -5.84 8.69
N ASN A 8 16.98 -6.38 9.76
CA ASN A 8 15.54 -6.52 9.90
C ASN A 8 14.97 -5.34 10.70
N MET A 9 14.55 -4.29 10.02
CA MET A 9 13.98 -3.10 10.66
C MET A 9 12.46 -3.26 10.83
N THR A 10 12.06 -3.99 11.87
CA THR A 10 10.65 -4.14 12.26
C THR A 10 10.24 -3.14 13.34
N GLU A 11 8.97 -2.74 13.33
CA GLU A 11 8.39 -1.89 14.38
C GLU A 11 8.15 -2.67 15.67
N PHE A 12 8.11 -1.94 16.79
CA PHE A 12 7.75 -2.46 18.12
C PHE A 12 8.65 -3.61 18.62
N GLY A 13 9.86 -3.71 18.06
CA GLY A 13 10.91 -4.61 18.53
C GLY A 13 11.80 -3.96 19.58
N LYS A 14 12.95 -4.59 19.85
CA LYS A 14 13.97 -4.08 20.77
C LYS A 14 14.97 -3.12 20.11
N THR A 15 15.07 -3.17 18.78
CA THR A 15 16.00 -2.34 18.00
C THR A 15 15.48 -0.90 17.93
N PRO A 16 16.30 0.12 18.22
CA PRO A 16 15.96 1.51 17.93
C PRO A 16 15.64 1.71 16.45
N TYR A 17 14.87 2.74 16.13
CA TYR A 17 14.63 3.12 14.75
C TYR A 17 15.89 3.77 14.17
N ILE A 18 16.56 3.05 13.26
CA ILE A 18 17.79 3.46 12.61
C ILE A 18 17.46 3.75 11.14
N ASP A 19 17.95 4.87 10.61
CA ASP A 19 17.75 5.21 9.21
C ASP A 19 18.65 4.37 8.27
N ILE A 20 18.27 4.32 7.00
CA ILE A 20 18.96 3.51 5.98
C ILE A 20 20.43 3.98 5.79
N GLY A 21 20.72 5.27 5.95
CA GLY A 21 22.07 5.84 5.84
C GLY A 21 22.98 5.34 6.96
N THR A 22 22.50 5.36 8.20
CA THR A 22 23.21 4.81 9.35
C THR A 22 23.46 3.31 9.19
N PHE A 23 22.50 2.52 8.68
CA PHE A 23 22.73 1.11 8.37
C PHE A 23 23.84 0.90 7.33
N LYS A 24 23.90 1.77 6.31
CA LYS A 24 24.96 1.74 5.30
C LYS A 24 26.33 2.04 5.92
N GLU A 25 26.42 3.01 6.83
CA GLU A 25 27.65 3.31 7.57
C GLU A 25 28.11 2.14 8.45
N TYR A 26 27.17 1.37 9.01
CA TYR A 26 27.45 0.14 9.77
C TYR A 26 27.81 -1.07 8.88
N GLY A 27 27.83 -0.92 7.56
CA GLY A 27 28.23 -1.98 6.62
C GLY A 27 27.10 -2.94 6.23
N TYR A 28 25.84 -2.61 6.51
CA TYR A 28 24.71 -3.40 6.01
C TYR A 28 24.48 -3.19 4.51
N ASN A 29 24.09 -4.26 3.83
CA ASN A 29 23.85 -4.26 2.38
C ASN A 29 22.36 -4.16 2.03
N CYS A 30 21.49 -4.54 2.95
CA CYS A 30 20.05 -4.48 2.78
C CYS A 30 19.38 -4.19 4.13
N VAL A 31 18.28 -3.42 4.08
CA VAL A 31 17.39 -3.22 5.22
C VAL A 31 15.99 -3.62 4.76
N ILE A 32 15.36 -4.54 5.48
CA ILE A 32 13.97 -4.94 5.22
C ILE A 32 13.02 -4.35 6.26
N TYR A 33 11.81 -4.08 5.81
CA TYR A 33 10.69 -3.54 6.57
C TYR A 33 9.54 -4.56 6.50
N PRO A 34 9.64 -5.67 7.24
CA PRO A 34 8.99 -6.93 6.87
C PRO A 34 7.46 -6.86 6.84
N VAL A 35 6.85 -6.04 7.72
CA VAL A 35 5.39 -5.95 7.87
C VAL A 35 4.88 -4.51 7.96
N SER A 36 5.72 -3.52 7.66
CA SER A 36 5.40 -2.10 7.84
C SER A 36 4.20 -1.68 7.00
N THR A 37 4.18 -2.07 5.73
CA THR A 37 3.07 -1.78 4.81
C THR A 37 1.76 -2.43 5.26
N LEU A 38 1.82 -3.67 5.76
CA LEU A 38 0.67 -4.37 6.31
C LEU A 38 0.12 -3.65 7.54
N ARG A 39 0.99 -3.22 8.47
CA ARG A 39 0.56 -2.48 9.67
C ARG A 39 -0.11 -1.15 9.32
N VAL A 40 0.44 -0.41 8.37
CA VAL A 40 -0.15 0.84 7.86
C VAL A 40 -1.51 0.56 7.22
N ALA A 41 -1.59 -0.42 6.31
CA ALA A 41 -2.83 -0.77 5.61
C ALA A 41 -3.93 -1.22 6.59
N MET A 42 -3.61 -2.09 7.54
CA MET A 42 -4.58 -2.57 8.53
C MET A 42 -5.05 -1.46 9.46
N LYS A 43 -4.20 -0.46 9.76
CA LYS A 43 -4.64 0.69 10.54
C LYS A 43 -5.63 1.57 9.75
N ALA A 44 -5.41 1.77 8.46
CA ALA A 44 -6.37 2.48 7.60
C ALA A 44 -7.71 1.74 7.50
N VAL A 45 -7.68 0.40 7.38
CA VAL A 45 -8.87 -0.46 7.37
C VAL A 45 -9.65 -0.38 8.70
N ASP A 46 -8.96 -0.42 9.85
CA ASP A 46 -9.57 -0.23 11.18
C ASP A 46 -10.29 1.13 11.28
N LEU A 47 -9.64 2.21 10.84
CA LEU A 47 -10.22 3.55 10.85
C LEU A 47 -11.43 3.66 9.92
N PHE A 48 -11.37 3.04 8.73
CA PHE A 48 -12.48 3.00 7.80
C PHE A 48 -13.70 2.28 8.39
N PHE A 49 -13.51 1.11 9.01
CA PHE A 49 -14.63 0.38 9.61
C PHE A 49 -15.25 1.11 10.80
N LYS A 50 -14.45 1.81 11.60
CA LYS A 50 -14.96 2.68 12.68
C LYS A 50 -15.82 3.82 12.12
N ASP A 51 -15.34 4.50 11.08
CA ASP A 51 -16.10 5.57 10.41
C ASP A 51 -17.40 5.03 9.80
N LEU A 52 -17.32 3.90 9.11
CA LEU A 52 -18.48 3.25 8.50
C LEU A 52 -19.52 2.81 9.54
N GLN A 53 -19.09 2.24 10.66
CA GLN A 53 -19.98 1.83 11.75
C GLN A 53 -20.70 3.03 12.38
N GLN A 54 -20.01 4.17 12.53
CA GLN A 54 -20.57 5.37 13.13
C GLN A 54 -21.51 6.12 12.18
N ASN A 55 -21.13 6.26 10.91
CA ASN A 55 -21.82 7.13 9.96
C ASN A 55 -22.76 6.38 9.00
N GLY A 56 -22.70 5.05 8.97
CA GLY A 56 -23.48 4.21 8.05
C GLY A 56 -23.13 4.40 6.57
N SER A 57 -22.03 5.11 6.27
CA SER A 57 -21.58 5.40 4.91
C SER A 57 -20.10 5.71 4.86
N GLN A 58 -19.44 5.34 3.75
CA GLN A 58 -18.05 5.62 3.43
C GLN A 58 -17.74 7.09 3.08
N LYS A 59 -18.76 7.95 2.94
CA LYS A 59 -18.62 9.32 2.40
C LYS A 59 -17.52 10.14 3.10
N GLY A 60 -17.39 10.01 4.41
CA GLY A 60 -16.38 10.73 5.21
C GLY A 60 -14.95 10.19 5.08
N PHE A 61 -14.75 9.11 4.32
CA PHE A 61 -13.46 8.44 4.17
C PHE A 61 -12.96 8.40 2.72
N VAL A 62 -13.76 8.85 1.74
CA VAL A 62 -13.45 8.76 0.30
C VAL A 62 -12.15 9.47 -0.05
N ASP A 63 -11.84 10.60 0.60
CA ASP A 63 -10.63 11.40 0.41
C ASP A 63 -9.34 10.68 0.87
N LYS A 64 -9.46 9.63 1.68
CA LYS A 64 -8.35 8.81 2.20
C LYS A 64 -8.13 7.51 1.42
N MET A 65 -8.99 7.23 0.44
CA MET A 65 -8.90 6.02 -0.38
C MET A 65 -8.02 6.24 -1.61
N GLN A 66 -7.35 5.19 -2.07
CA GLN A 66 -6.78 5.19 -3.42
C GLN A 66 -7.92 5.34 -4.44
N SER A 67 -7.88 6.40 -5.22
CA SER A 67 -8.83 6.66 -6.29
C SER A 67 -8.66 5.65 -7.43
N ARG A 68 -9.71 5.51 -8.24
CA ARG A 68 -9.67 4.70 -9.46
C ARG A 68 -8.56 5.14 -10.41
N LYS A 69 -8.30 6.44 -10.51
CA LYS A 69 -7.23 6.98 -11.36
C LYS A 69 -5.85 6.55 -10.85
N GLU A 70 -5.59 6.71 -9.55
CA GLU A 70 -4.31 6.28 -8.95
C GLU A 70 -4.09 4.78 -9.10
N LEU A 71 -5.14 3.97 -8.92
CA LEU A 71 -5.06 2.53 -9.15
C LEU A 71 -4.72 2.20 -10.61
N TYR A 72 -5.31 2.91 -11.58
CA TYR A 72 -5.01 2.70 -13.00
C TYR A 72 -3.60 3.14 -13.37
N ASP A 73 -3.15 4.29 -12.88
CA ASP A 73 -1.79 4.77 -13.09
C ASP A 73 -0.77 3.78 -12.50
N LEU A 74 -1.05 3.26 -11.29
CA LEU A 74 -0.23 2.24 -10.62
C LEU A 74 -0.12 0.95 -11.44
N LEU A 75 -1.26 0.47 -11.97
CA LEU A 75 -1.32 -0.76 -12.77
C LEU A 75 -0.88 -0.54 -14.23
N ARG A 76 -0.54 0.69 -14.62
CA ARG A 76 -0.31 1.10 -16.03
C ARG A 76 -1.45 0.66 -16.94
N TYR A 77 -2.68 0.75 -16.41
CA TYR A 77 -3.89 0.28 -17.06
C TYR A 77 -4.61 1.43 -17.76
N THR A 78 -4.83 1.29 -19.06
CA THR A 78 -5.69 2.19 -19.84
C THR A 78 -6.98 1.45 -20.19
N PRO A 79 -8.15 1.92 -19.71
CA PRO A 79 -9.42 1.32 -20.12
C PRO A 79 -9.59 1.40 -21.63
N ALA A 80 -10.02 0.30 -22.26
CA ALA A 80 -10.46 0.35 -23.66
C ALA A 80 -11.62 1.35 -23.77
N ARG A 81 -11.65 2.17 -24.83
CA ARG A 81 -12.74 3.15 -25.06
C ARG A 81 -14.09 2.43 -25.02
N SER A 82 -14.99 2.94 -24.17
CA SER A 82 -16.41 2.59 -24.19
C SER A 82 -17.01 3.04 -25.53
N GLY A 83 -17.09 2.12 -26.48
CA GLY A 83 -17.64 2.37 -27.81
C GLY A 83 -18.10 1.12 -28.56
N ILE A 84 -17.98 -0.07 -27.97
CA ILE A 84 -18.53 -1.31 -28.52
C ILE A 84 -19.70 -1.73 -27.63
N THR A 85 -20.89 -1.20 -27.92
CA THR A 85 -22.13 -1.88 -27.54
C THR A 85 -22.25 -3.15 -28.40
N PRO A 86 -22.41 -4.36 -27.83
CA PRO A 86 -22.80 -5.52 -28.61
C PRO A 86 -24.12 -5.19 -29.31
N LYS A 87 -24.14 -5.23 -30.64
CA LYS A 87 -25.41 -5.18 -31.37
C LYS A 87 -26.21 -6.41 -30.96
N THR A 88 -27.31 -6.19 -30.25
CA THR A 88 -28.35 -7.21 -30.05
C THR A 88 -28.93 -7.55 -31.42
N ASN A 89 -28.57 -8.73 -31.95
CA ASN A 89 -29.27 -9.29 -33.08
C ASN A 89 -30.65 -9.79 -32.59
N ALA A 90 -31.66 -8.94 -32.73
CA ALA A 90 -33.03 -9.39 -32.78
C ALA A 90 -33.27 -10.04 -34.15
N LYS A 91 -33.43 -11.36 -34.15
CA LYS A 91 -34.33 -12.11 -35.04
C LYS A 91 -34.94 -13.24 -34.23
#